data_AF-A0A5B7C5T8-F1
#
_entry.id   AF-A0A5B7C5T8-F1
#
_cell.length_a   1.000
_cell.length_b   1.000
_cell.length_c   1.000
_cell.angle_alpha   90.00
_cell.angle_beta   90.00
_cell.angle_gamma   90.00
#
_symmetry.space_group_name_H-M   'P 1'
#
loop_
_entity.id
_entity.type
_entity.pdbx_description
1 polymer ?
#
loop_
_entity_poly.entity_id
_entity_poly.type
_entity_poly.pdbx_seq_one_letter_code
_entity_poly.pdbx_strand_id
1 'polypeptide(L)'
;NDATVAHSEHKYVASGMPTEAALKILVEKMGLPEDIDDPMCSSDQICSSPSDFLSCCRQWKRTECRIATLEFDRDRKSMGVIVNSQLGRRSLLVKGAVENVLERSTSVQLLDGSVVELDQNSKNLIL
;
A
#
# COMPACT_ATOMS: atom_id res chain seq x y z
N ASN A 1 4.20 0.36 8.69
CA ASN A 1 5.14 0.66 7.59
C ASN A 1 5.79 1.97 7.92
N ASP A 2 6.92 1.84 8.59
CA ASP A 2 7.63 2.93 9.22
C ASP A 2 9.04 3.09 8.62
N ALA A 3 9.38 2.27 7.62
CA ALA A 3 10.55 2.48 6.77
C ALA A 3 10.50 3.84 6.07
N THR A 4 11.64 4.44 5.79
CA THR A 4 11.74 5.70 5.06
C THR A 4 12.68 5.54 3.88
N VAL A 5 12.53 6.42 2.90
CA VAL A 5 13.53 6.57 1.84
C VAL A 5 13.97 8.02 1.87
N ALA A 6 15.25 8.25 1.68
CA ALA A 6 15.86 9.57 1.57
C ALA A 6 16.61 9.67 0.25
N HIS A 7 16.65 10.87 -0.32
CA HIS A 7 17.45 11.17 -1.50
C HIS A 7 18.64 12.05 -1.07
N SER A 8 19.86 11.60 -1.36
CA SER A 8 21.09 12.36 -1.12
C SER A 8 22.09 12.07 -2.24
N GLU A 9 22.74 13.11 -2.75
CA GLU A 9 23.85 12.99 -3.72
C GLU A 9 23.53 12.05 -4.91
N HIS A 10 22.34 12.17 -5.50
CA HIS A 10 21.86 11.34 -6.64
C HIS A 10 21.64 9.85 -6.31
N LYS A 11 21.54 9.50 -5.03
CA LYS A 11 21.25 8.14 -4.55
C LYS A 11 19.99 8.13 -3.69
N TYR A 12 19.25 7.03 -3.78
CA TYR A 12 18.15 6.73 -2.87
C TYR A 12 18.63 5.77 -1.79
N VAL A 13 18.45 6.17 -0.54
CA VAL A 13 18.85 5.41 0.64
C VAL A 13 17.61 5.02 1.42
N ALA A 14 17.40 3.73 1.60
CA ALA A 14 16.33 3.20 2.43
C ALA A 14 16.78 3.12 3.90
N SER A 15 15.88 3.44 4.82
CA SER A 15 16.05 3.25 6.27
C SER A 15 14.85 2.47 6.83
N GLY A 16 15.08 1.67 7.87
CA GLY A 16 14.11 0.71 8.39
C GLY A 16 14.09 -0.61 7.61
N MET A 17 12.95 -1.28 7.56
CA MET A 17 12.80 -2.59 6.92
C MET A 17 12.90 -2.48 5.39
N PRO A 18 13.85 -3.18 4.73
CA PRO A 18 14.04 -3.08 3.27
C PRO A 18 12.80 -3.46 2.46
N THR A 19 12.06 -4.48 2.90
CA THR A 19 10.81 -4.93 2.26
C THR A 19 9.72 -3.87 2.31
N GLU A 20 9.67 -3.07 3.37
CA GLU A 20 8.72 -1.97 3.50
C GLU A 20 9.11 -0.75 2.65
N ALA A 21 10.41 -0.44 2.58
CA ALA A 21 10.93 0.62 1.74
C ALA A 21 10.69 0.32 0.24
N ALA A 22 10.87 -0.94 -0.17
CA ALA A 22 10.58 -1.37 -1.54
C ALA A 22 9.13 -1.10 -1.95
N LEU A 23 8.16 -1.34 -1.04
CA LEU A 23 6.75 -1.05 -1.30
C LEU A 23 6.48 0.46 -1.46
N LYS A 24 7.21 1.33 -0.76
CA LYS A 24 7.08 2.79 -0.96
C LYS A 24 7.53 3.21 -2.34
N ILE A 25 8.67 2.68 -2.79
CA ILE A 25 9.17 2.92 -4.14
C ILE A 25 8.20 2.36 -5.19
N LEU A 26 7.59 1.20 -4.93
CA LEU A 26 6.58 0.63 -5.83
C LEU A 26 5.38 1.59 -5.99
N VAL A 27 4.89 2.17 -4.90
CA VAL A 27 3.79 3.15 -4.93
C VAL A 27 4.16 4.38 -5.77
N GLU A 28 5.38 4.90 -5.62
CA GLU A 28 5.82 6.04 -6.47
C GLU A 28 5.93 5.66 -7.95
N LYS A 29 6.31 4.41 -8.27
CA LYS A 29 6.38 3.94 -9.66
C LYS A 29 5.01 3.65 -10.28
N MET A 30 4.04 3.26 -9.47
CA MET A 30 2.66 3.05 -9.91
C MET A 30 1.93 4.38 -10.15
N GLY A 31 2.31 5.44 -9.43
CA GLY A 31 1.64 6.73 -9.50
C GLY A 31 0.31 6.76 -8.72
N LEU A 32 -0.46 7.82 -8.93
CA LEU A 32 -1.83 7.96 -8.40
C LEU A 32 -2.84 7.58 -9.49
N PRO A 33 -3.99 6.98 -9.12
CA PRO A 33 -5.06 6.71 -10.07
C PRO A 33 -5.65 8.02 -10.61
N GLU A 34 -5.98 8.03 -11.91
CA GLU A 34 -6.45 9.21 -12.66
C GLU A 34 -7.71 9.85 -12.06
N ASP A 35 -8.56 9.06 -11.38
CA ASP A 35 -9.84 9.50 -10.81
C ASP A 35 -9.74 10.24 -9.46
N ILE A 36 -8.54 10.44 -8.91
CA ILE A 36 -8.38 11.36 -7.78
C ILE A 36 -8.29 12.77 -8.37
N ASP A 37 -9.44 13.27 -8.83
CA ASP A 37 -9.69 14.68 -9.17
C ASP A 37 -9.57 15.53 -7.89
N ASP A 38 -8.34 15.69 -7.42
CA ASP A 38 -7.97 16.86 -6.63
C ASP A 38 -7.71 17.97 -7.66
N PRO A 39 -8.48 19.07 -7.69
CA PRO A 39 -8.33 20.15 -8.67
C PRO A 39 -6.97 20.90 -8.57
N MET A 40 -6.04 20.40 -7.76
CA MET A 40 -4.64 20.83 -7.65
C MET A 40 -3.64 19.92 -8.38
N CYS A 41 -4.02 18.73 -8.82
CA CYS A 41 -3.14 17.79 -9.51
C CYS A 41 -3.61 17.54 -10.94
N SER A 42 -3.53 18.59 -11.76
CA SER A 42 -3.41 18.42 -13.20
C SER A 42 -2.30 17.41 -13.51
N SER A 43 -2.62 16.43 -14.33
CA SER A 43 -1.77 15.34 -14.84
C SER A 43 -0.42 15.78 -15.46
N ASP A 44 -0.20 17.08 -15.62
CA ASP A 44 1.07 17.70 -16.06
C ASP A 44 2.04 18.06 -14.91
N GLN A 45 1.68 17.89 -13.64
CA GLN A 45 2.60 18.11 -12.50
C GLN A 45 3.33 16.83 -12.09
N ILE A 46 3.91 16.13 -13.05
CA ILE A 46 5.01 15.21 -12.75
C ILE A 46 6.22 16.08 -12.38
N CYS A 47 6.48 16.18 -11.07
CA CYS A 47 7.76 16.61 -10.50
C CYS A 47 8.27 18.00 -10.91
N SER A 48 7.71 19.08 -10.37
CA SER A 48 8.32 20.42 -10.52
C SER A 48 9.35 20.77 -9.44
N SER A 49 9.62 19.91 -8.45
CA SER A 49 10.77 20.12 -7.55
C SER A 49 11.43 18.82 -7.08
N PRO A 50 12.77 18.78 -6.91
CA PRO A 50 13.49 17.68 -6.26
C PRO A 50 13.03 17.40 -4.82
N SER A 51 12.22 18.30 -4.27
CA SER A 51 11.69 18.31 -2.91
C SER A 51 10.46 17.40 -2.75
N ASP A 52 9.80 17.02 -3.84
CA ASP A 52 8.54 16.27 -3.81
C ASP A 52 8.73 14.75 -3.82
N PHE A 53 9.77 14.31 -3.11
CA PHE A 53 10.06 12.91 -2.92
C PHE A 53 8.96 12.23 -2.08
N LEU A 54 8.44 11.10 -2.55
CA LEU A 54 7.33 10.33 -1.95
C LEU A 54 5.95 11.02 -1.99
N SER A 55 5.63 11.77 -3.06
CA SER A 55 4.35 12.47 -3.22
C SER A 55 3.16 11.50 -3.23
N CYS A 56 3.25 10.36 -3.92
CA CYS A 56 2.17 9.39 -4.00
C CYS A 56 1.90 8.76 -2.63
N CYS A 57 2.96 8.35 -1.91
CA CYS A 57 2.84 7.86 -0.54
C CYS A 57 2.21 8.89 0.41
N ARG A 58 2.51 10.19 0.22
CA ARG A 58 1.96 11.27 1.05
C ARG A 58 0.47 11.44 0.80
N GLN A 59 0.05 11.38 -0.46
CA GLN A 59 -1.36 11.45 -0.83
C GLN A 59 -2.15 10.26 -0.26
N TRP A 60 -1.64 9.03 -0.37
CA TRP A 60 -2.29 7.86 0.24
C TRP A 60 -2.41 7.93 1.76
N LYS A 61 -1.40 8.49 2.45
CA LYS A 61 -1.48 8.72 3.90
C LYS A 61 -2.53 9.77 4.27
N ARG A 62 -2.82 10.72 3.37
CA ARG A 62 -3.86 11.73 3.56
C ARG A 62 -5.24 11.09 3.41
N THR A 63 -5.44 10.26 2.38
CA THR A 63 -6.74 9.65 2.07
C THR A 63 -7.11 8.52 3.03
N GLU A 64 -6.14 7.69 3.42
CA GLU A 64 -6.31 6.54 4.30
C GLU A 64 -5.53 6.75 5.61
N CYS A 65 -6.18 7.37 6.60
CA CYS A 65 -5.54 7.76 7.85
C CYS A 65 -5.30 6.56 8.77
N ARG A 66 -4.03 6.31 9.13
CA ARG A 66 -3.66 5.24 10.07
C ARG A 66 -4.14 5.54 11.49
N ILE A 67 -4.96 4.65 12.04
CA ILE A 67 -5.41 4.69 13.44
C ILE A 67 -4.46 3.89 14.35
N ALA A 68 -4.13 2.67 13.96
CA ALA A 68 -3.31 1.76 14.77
C ALA A 68 -2.54 0.76 13.89
N THR A 69 -1.38 0.33 14.37
CA THR A 69 -0.60 -0.75 13.75
C THR A 69 -0.76 -2.01 14.58
N LEU A 70 -1.06 -3.13 13.92
CA LEU A 70 -0.92 -4.48 14.46
C LEU A 70 0.44 -5.00 14.03
N GLU A 71 1.44 -4.82 14.91
CA GLU A 71 2.85 -5.15 14.64
C GLU A 71 3.03 -6.58 14.18
N PHE A 72 4.01 -6.80 13.29
CA PHE A 72 4.30 -8.12 12.75
C PHE A 72 4.43 -9.15 13.88
N ASP A 73 3.73 -10.25 13.72
CA ASP A 73 3.77 -11.37 14.65
C ASP A 73 4.19 -12.64 13.91
N ARG A 74 5.06 -13.40 14.55
CA ARG A 74 5.72 -14.57 13.94
C ARG A 74 4.75 -15.73 13.75
N ASP A 75 3.75 -15.86 14.61
CA ASP A 75 2.82 -16.99 14.56
C ASP A 75 1.84 -16.82 13.41
N ARG A 76 1.27 -15.61 13.26
CA ARG A 76 0.37 -15.29 12.13
C ARG A 76 1.08 -14.83 10.85
N LYS A 77 2.41 -14.67 10.89
CA LYS A 77 3.30 -14.22 9.80
C LYS A 77 2.77 -13.03 9.00
N SER A 78 2.16 -12.06 9.67
CA SER A 78 1.55 -10.90 9.01
C SER A 78 1.54 -9.65 9.90
N MET A 79 1.50 -8.49 9.27
CA MET A 79 1.32 -7.18 9.88
C MET A 79 0.03 -6.56 9.36
N GLY A 80 -0.70 -5.86 10.23
CA GLY A 80 -1.93 -5.15 9.87
C GLY A 80 -1.85 -3.66 10.22
N VAL A 81 -2.60 -2.84 9.50
CA VAL A 81 -2.81 -1.42 9.84
C VAL A 81 -4.31 -1.13 9.78
N ILE A 82 -4.87 -0.63 10.87
CA ILE A 82 -6.24 -0.13 10.90
C ILE A 82 -6.21 1.28 10.34
N VAL A 83 -6.98 1.51 9.29
CA VAL A 83 -7.11 2.82 8.63
C VAL A 83 -8.54 3.31 8.67
N ASN A 84 -8.69 4.62 8.64
CA ASN A 84 -9.95 5.30 8.41
C ASN A 84 -9.82 6.16 7.14
N SER A 85 -10.59 5.80 6.14
CA SER A 85 -10.72 6.59 4.92
C SER A 85 -11.38 7.93 5.24
N GLN A 86 -11.06 8.98 4.49
CA GLN A 86 -11.75 10.28 4.61
C GLN A 86 -13.27 10.16 4.44
N LEU A 87 -13.74 9.16 3.70
CA LEU A 87 -15.16 8.84 3.53
C LEU A 87 -15.78 8.11 4.74
N GLY A 88 -15.04 7.94 5.84
CA GLY A 88 -15.49 7.30 7.07
C GLY A 88 -15.45 5.76 7.06
N ARG A 89 -14.95 5.16 5.97
CA ARG A 89 -14.78 3.71 5.88
C ARG A 89 -13.57 3.26 6.70
N ARG A 90 -13.79 2.37 7.66
CA ARG A 90 -12.71 1.72 8.42
C ARG A 90 -12.30 0.43 7.74
N SER A 91 -11.00 0.21 7.59
CA SER A 91 -10.46 -0.99 6.94
C SER A 91 -9.20 -1.47 7.64
N LEU A 92 -8.92 -2.77 7.53
CA LEU A 92 -7.68 -3.38 7.98
C LEU A 92 -6.85 -3.75 6.76
N LEU A 93 -5.73 -3.05 6.54
CA LEU A 93 -4.79 -3.35 5.47
C LEU A 93 -3.74 -4.34 5.98
N VAL A 94 -3.59 -5.49 5.33
CA VAL A 94 -2.74 -6.59 5.79
C VAL A 94 -1.68 -6.92 4.76
N LYS A 95 -0.47 -7.19 5.23
CA LYS A 95 0.61 -7.82 4.45
C LYS A 95 1.25 -8.95 5.24
N GLY A 96 1.72 -9.99 4.58
CA GLY A 96 2.32 -11.13 5.26
C GLY A 96 2.72 -12.25 4.31
N ALA A 97 3.06 -13.40 4.88
CA ALA A 97 3.26 -14.63 4.12
C ALA A 97 1.97 -15.02 3.38
N VAL A 98 2.11 -15.41 2.11
CA VAL A 98 0.98 -15.64 1.20
C VAL A 98 0.06 -16.74 1.72
N GLU A 99 0.63 -17.81 2.26
CA GLU A 99 -0.09 -18.97 2.78
C GLU A 99 -1.01 -18.56 3.95
N ASN A 100 -0.46 -17.79 4.91
CA ASN A 100 -1.17 -17.33 6.11
C ASN A 100 -2.22 -16.25 5.82
N VAL A 101 -2.05 -15.47 4.77
CA VAL A 101 -3.05 -14.47 4.35
C VAL A 101 -4.17 -15.14 3.56
N LEU A 102 -3.87 -16.03 2.63
CA LEU A 102 -4.86 -16.76 1.83
C LEU A 102 -5.73 -17.69 2.66
N GLU A 103 -5.16 -18.36 3.67
CA GLU A 103 -5.91 -19.23 4.57
C GLU A 103 -7.06 -18.49 5.27
N ARG A 104 -6.83 -17.23 5.65
CA ARG A 104 -7.81 -16.37 6.35
C ARG A 104 -8.66 -15.51 5.41
N SER A 105 -8.47 -15.65 4.10
CA SER A 105 -9.21 -14.89 3.08
C SER A 105 -10.41 -15.69 2.57
N THR A 106 -11.56 -15.02 2.47
CA THR A 106 -12.83 -15.62 2.01
C THR A 106 -13.21 -15.21 0.59
N SER A 107 -12.59 -14.16 0.06
CA SER A 107 -12.98 -13.52 -1.19
C SER A 107 -11.77 -12.95 -1.92
N VAL A 108 -11.88 -12.79 -3.23
CA VAL A 108 -10.84 -12.22 -4.10
C VAL A 108 -11.45 -11.17 -5.02
N GLN A 109 -10.72 -10.08 -5.25
CA GLN A 109 -11.09 -9.05 -6.21
C GLN A 109 -10.45 -9.36 -7.58
N LEU A 110 -11.27 -9.41 -8.63
CA LEU A 110 -10.82 -9.63 -10.00
C LEU A 110 -10.41 -8.31 -10.67
N LEU A 111 -9.83 -8.41 -11.86
CA LEU A 111 -9.35 -7.25 -12.64
C LEU A 111 -10.46 -6.24 -12.96
N ASP A 112 -11.69 -6.72 -13.16
CA ASP A 112 -12.87 -5.88 -13.44
C ASP A 112 -13.43 -5.19 -12.18
N GLY A 113 -12.83 -5.42 -11.01
CA GLY A 113 -13.26 -4.89 -9.73
C GLY A 113 -14.33 -5.71 -9.02
N SER A 114 -14.84 -6.78 -9.64
CA SER A 114 -15.79 -7.68 -8.99
C SER A 114 -15.13 -8.46 -7.84
N VAL A 115 -15.89 -8.72 -6.79
CA VAL A 115 -15.45 -9.52 -5.64
C VAL A 115 -16.19 -10.85 -5.65
N VAL A 116 -15.44 -11.94 -5.77
CA VAL A 116 -15.97 -13.31 -5.83
C VAL A 116 -15.46 -14.14 -4.65
N GLU A 117 -16.10 -15.27 -4.39
CA GLU A 117 -15.66 -16.22 -3.37
C GLU A 117 -14.29 -16.79 -3.73
N LEU A 118 -13.39 -16.86 -2.74
CA LEU A 118 -12.06 -17.44 -2.91
C LEU A 118 -12.12 -18.94 -2.59
N ASP A 119 -12.40 -19.74 -3.61
CA ASP A 119 -12.49 -21.20 -3.50
C ASP A 119 -11.10 -21.89 -3.42
N GLN A 120 -11.08 -23.19 -3.14
CA GLN A 120 -9.83 -23.94 -2.98
C GLN A 120 -9.01 -24.02 -4.28
N ASN A 121 -9.69 -24.06 -5.44
CA ASN A 121 -9.02 -24.07 -6.73
C ASN A 121 -8.25 -22.76 -6.97
N SER A 122 -8.90 -21.63 -6.70
CA SER A 122 -8.30 -20.30 -6.80
C SER A 122 -7.14 -20.13 -5.81
N LYS A 123 -7.26 -20.65 -4.58
CA LYS A 123 -6.14 -20.64 -3.61
C LYS A 123 -4.94 -21.42 -4.13
N ASN A 124 -5.16 -22.58 -4.74
CA ASN A 124 -4.08 -23.41 -5.29
C ASN A 124 -3.43 -22.81 -6.54
N LEU A 125 -4.11 -21.95 -7.29
CA LEU A 125 -3.53 -21.26 -8.45
C LEU A 125 -2.63 -20.08 -8.06
N ILE A 126 -2.83 -19.51 -6.86
CA ILE A 126 -2.01 -18.40 -6.35
C ILE A 126 -0.68 -18.90 -5.75
N LEU A 127 -0.69 -20.12 -5.19
CA LEU A 127 0.49 -20.78 -4.60
C LEU A 127 1.28 -21.58 -5.63
#